data_AF-A0A212KU44-F1
#
_entry.id   AF-A0A212KU44-F1
#
_cell.length_a   1.000
_cell.length_b   1.000
_cell.length_c   1.000
_cell.angle_alpha   90.00
_cell.angle_beta   90.00
_cell.angle_gamma   90.00
#
_symmetry.space_group_name_H-M   'P 1'
#
loop_
_entity.id
_entity.type
_entity.pdbx_description
1 polymer ?
#
loop_
_entity_poly.entity_id
_entity_poly.type
_entity_poly.pdbx_seq_one_letter_code
_entity_poly.pdbx_strand_id
1 'polypeptide(L)'
;MKISKLFASLTCLAVFVAAFIANPVEAGFSNNGHFQSKNLNLSSQTVLDNNGELVGSESVKLSCGTLTGTGLIKAPRVEIKTKLFAYTGTIDCDGECIIRVSQVFDETMFKRAGAGEFIIVIEPTIEDAPQAKMNKKINSYSPEYVVSLD
;
A
#
# COMPACT_ATOMS: atom_id res chain seq x y z
N MET A 1 -52.06 -49.49 -34.98
CA MET A 1 -52.75 -49.91 -33.73
C MET A 1 -51.71 -49.97 -32.62
N LYS A 2 -51.97 -49.29 -31.48
CA LYS A 2 -51.16 -49.14 -30.24
C LYS A 2 -49.86 -48.31 -30.35
N ILE A 3 -49.42 -47.52 -29.37
CA ILE A 3 -49.95 -46.58 -28.34
C ILE A 3 -48.67 -46.04 -27.66
N SER A 4 -48.58 -44.71 -27.47
CA SER A 4 -47.79 -43.91 -26.51
C SER A 4 -46.35 -44.34 -26.12
N LYS A 5 -45.41 -43.41 -26.01
CA LYS A 5 -45.16 -42.66 -24.77
C LYS A 5 -44.52 -41.28 -25.01
N LEU A 6 -45.15 -40.32 -24.35
CA LEU A 6 -44.67 -39.02 -23.91
C LEU A 6 -43.35 -39.16 -23.13
N PHE A 7 -42.37 -38.28 -23.36
CA PHE A 7 -41.51 -37.73 -22.29
C PHE A 7 -40.87 -36.43 -22.79
N ALA A 8 -41.42 -35.32 -22.30
CA ALA A 8 -40.75 -34.02 -22.31
C ALA A 8 -39.52 -34.11 -21.39
N SER A 9 -38.34 -33.77 -21.88
CA SER A 9 -37.15 -33.59 -21.05
C SER A 9 -36.72 -32.13 -21.10
N LEU A 10 -37.23 -31.39 -20.13
CA LEU A 10 -36.77 -30.07 -19.72
C LEU A 10 -35.44 -30.27 -18.99
N THR A 11 -34.32 -29.90 -19.60
CA THR A 11 -33.02 -29.76 -18.90
C THR A 11 -32.52 -28.34 -19.18
N CYS A 12 -32.96 -27.42 -18.33
CA CYS A 12 -32.25 -26.95 -17.14
C CYS A 12 -31.05 -26.07 -17.54
N LEU A 13 -31.35 -24.77 -17.49
CA LEU A 13 -30.48 -23.62 -17.55
C LEU A 13 -29.16 -23.87 -16.82
N ALA A 14 -28.04 -23.89 -17.54
CA ALA A 14 -26.72 -23.92 -16.94
C ALA A 14 -26.49 -22.60 -16.19
N VAL A 15 -26.54 -22.67 -14.85
CA VAL A 15 -26.14 -21.58 -13.98
C VAL A 15 -24.62 -21.45 -14.10
N PHE A 16 -24.15 -20.43 -14.82
CA PHE A 16 -22.77 -19.98 -14.74
C PHE A 16 -22.53 -19.40 -13.34
N VAL A 17 -21.96 -20.20 -12.45
CA VAL A 17 -21.38 -19.67 -11.21
C VAL A 17 -20.03 -19.08 -11.58
N ALA A 18 -19.99 -17.77 -11.84
CA ALA A 18 -18.74 -17.04 -11.87
C ALA A 18 -18.16 -17.05 -10.45
N ALA A 19 -17.15 -17.89 -10.22
CA ALA A 19 -16.36 -17.83 -9.00
C ALA A 19 -15.61 -16.48 -9.01
N PHE A 20 -16.14 -15.51 -8.28
CA PHE A 20 -15.43 -14.28 -7.95
C PHE A 20 -14.30 -14.68 -6.99
N ILE A 21 -13.10 -14.92 -7.50
CA ILE A 21 -11.92 -15.04 -6.65
C ILE A 21 -11.63 -13.64 -6.16
N ALA A 22 -12.17 -13.29 -4.99
CA ALA A 22 -11.74 -12.11 -4.27
C ALA A 22 -10.27 -12.35 -3.88
N ASN A 23 -9.36 -11.75 -4.65
CA ASN A 23 -7.97 -11.65 -4.22
C ASN A 23 -7.98 -10.94 -2.85
N PRO A 24 -7.37 -11.51 -1.81
CA PRO A 24 -7.27 -10.81 -0.54
C PRO A 24 -6.58 -9.48 -0.83
N VAL A 25 -7.27 -8.37 -0.56
CA VAL A 25 -6.66 -7.04 -0.60
C VAL A 25 -5.59 -7.08 0.49
N GLU A 26 -4.33 -7.25 0.11
CA GLU A 26 -3.22 -7.03 1.03
C GLU A 26 -3.42 -5.62 1.59
N ALA A 27 -3.50 -5.51 2.92
CA ALA A 27 -3.73 -4.24 3.60
C ALA A 27 -2.53 -3.32 3.33
N GLY A 28 -2.62 -2.53 2.27
CA GLY A 28 -1.61 -1.60 1.81
C GLY A 28 -2.06 -0.15 1.94
N PHE A 29 -1.11 0.76 1.73
CA PHE A 29 -1.40 2.19 1.58
C PHE A 29 -1.47 2.50 0.08
N SER A 30 -2.53 3.15 -0.39
CA SER A 30 -2.63 3.63 -1.77
C SER A 30 -2.82 5.14 -1.78
N ASN A 31 -1.96 5.84 -2.51
CA ASN A 31 -2.08 7.25 -2.80
C ASN A 31 -2.27 7.50 -4.29
N ASN A 32 -3.40 8.12 -4.66
CA ASN A 32 -3.69 8.61 -6.02
C ASN A 32 -3.89 10.14 -6.05
N GLY A 33 -3.71 10.82 -4.92
CA GLY A 33 -3.92 12.26 -4.76
C GLY A 33 -2.63 12.97 -4.36
N HIS A 34 -2.74 14.07 -3.62
CA HIS A 34 -1.60 14.84 -3.17
C HIS A 34 -1.52 14.82 -1.64
N PHE A 35 -0.47 14.24 -1.07
CA PHE A 35 -0.16 14.30 0.35
C PHE A 35 1.05 15.19 0.56
N GLN A 36 0.85 16.27 1.32
CA GLN A 36 1.92 17.19 1.67
C GLN A 36 2.05 17.31 3.18
N SER A 37 3.29 17.27 3.66
CA SER A 37 3.63 17.53 5.05
C SER A 37 5.01 18.18 5.11
N LYS A 38 5.35 18.71 6.28
CA LYS A 38 6.73 19.09 6.59
C LYS A 38 7.62 17.86 6.63
N ASN A 39 7.20 16.86 7.42
CA ASN A 39 7.82 15.55 7.52
C ASN A 39 6.75 14.49 7.27
N LEU A 40 6.96 13.64 6.27
CA LEU A 40 6.02 12.60 5.89
C LEU A 40 6.61 11.24 6.25
N ASN A 41 6.01 10.55 7.22
CA ASN A 41 6.43 9.22 7.64
C ASN A 41 5.29 8.23 7.36
N LEU A 42 5.49 7.35 6.38
CA LEU A 42 4.51 6.32 6.00
C LEU A 42 5.10 4.94 6.24
N SER A 43 4.30 4.08 6.85
CA SER A 43 4.67 2.73 7.20
C SER A 43 3.55 1.77 6.83
N SER A 44 3.85 0.83 5.96
CA SER A 44 2.97 -0.29 5.58
C SER A 44 3.69 -1.60 5.85
N GLN A 45 2.96 -2.68 6.19
CA GLN A 45 3.58 -4.00 6.30
C GLN A 45 3.67 -4.71 4.95
N THR A 46 2.77 -4.36 4.03
CA THR A 46 2.65 -4.99 2.72
C THR A 46 3.05 -3.98 1.65
N VAL A 47 2.10 -3.47 0.89
CA VAL A 47 2.32 -2.56 -0.23
C VAL A 47 2.17 -1.11 0.21
N LEU A 48 3.04 -0.25 -0.32
CA LEU A 48 2.82 1.18 -0.45
C LEU A 48 2.78 1.49 -1.95
N ASP A 49 1.60 1.84 -2.44
CA ASP A 49 1.35 2.17 -3.84
C ASP A 49 1.15 3.69 -3.98
N ASN A 50 2.06 4.37 -4.68
CA ASN A 50 1.99 5.80 -4.90
C ASN A 50 1.89 6.13 -6.39
N ASN A 51 0.67 6.45 -6.83
CA ASN A 51 0.37 6.96 -8.18
C ASN A 51 0.08 8.47 -8.19
N GLY A 52 -0.02 9.08 -7.01
CA GLY A 52 -0.16 10.53 -6.81
C GLY A 52 1.16 11.19 -6.42
N GLU A 53 1.10 12.15 -5.50
CA GLU A 53 2.26 12.88 -4.99
C GLU A 53 2.42 12.73 -3.48
N LEU A 54 3.65 12.42 -3.04
CA LEU A 54 4.09 12.44 -1.65
C LEU A 54 5.15 13.52 -1.52
N VAL A 55 4.80 14.64 -0.88
CA VAL A 55 5.66 15.83 -0.82
C VAL A 55 6.00 16.17 0.64
N GLY A 56 7.29 16.05 0.97
CA GLY A 56 7.86 16.49 2.24
C GLY A 56 8.65 17.78 2.03
N SER A 57 8.32 18.87 2.73
CA SER A 57 9.16 20.08 2.63
C SER A 57 10.51 19.95 3.33
N GLU A 58 10.65 19.00 4.26
CA GLU A 58 11.93 18.62 4.87
C GLU A 58 12.30 17.16 4.58
N SER A 59 11.37 16.22 4.81
CA SER A 59 11.65 14.80 4.59
C SER A 59 10.45 13.96 4.20
N VAL A 60 10.74 12.89 3.46
CA VAL A 60 9.82 11.75 3.23
C VAL A 60 10.52 10.48 3.68
N LYS A 61 9.89 9.72 4.57
CA LYS A 61 10.33 8.40 5.03
C LYS A 61 9.28 7.36 4.74
N LEU A 62 9.63 6.34 3.97
CA LEU A 62 8.74 5.26 3.58
C LEU A 62 9.31 3.92 4.09
N SER A 63 8.50 3.17 4.82
CA SER A 63 8.83 1.80 5.24
C SER A 63 7.72 0.85 4.78
N CYS A 64 8.02 -0.11 3.90
CA CYS A 64 7.01 -1.01 3.35
C CYS A 64 7.58 -2.39 2.96
N GLY A 65 6.72 -3.39 2.80
CA GLY A 65 7.13 -4.65 2.19
C GLY A 65 7.50 -4.45 0.71
N THR A 66 6.59 -3.84 -0.05
CA THR A 66 6.80 -3.51 -1.47
C THR A 66 6.45 -2.04 -1.71
N LEU A 67 7.33 -1.31 -2.38
CA LEU A 67 7.04 0.04 -2.90
C LEU A 67 6.69 -0.06 -4.39
N THR A 68 5.50 0.41 -4.77
CA THR A 68 5.02 0.45 -6.17
C THR A 68 4.48 1.83 -6.53
N GLY A 69 4.22 2.01 -7.83
CA GLY A 69 3.49 3.15 -8.35
C GLY A 69 4.32 4.02 -9.28
N THR A 70 3.63 4.96 -9.92
CA THR A 70 4.18 5.82 -10.99
C THR A 70 4.25 7.30 -10.61
N GLY A 71 3.93 7.63 -9.36
CA GLY A 71 3.74 9.00 -8.89
C GLY A 71 5.03 9.80 -8.66
N LEU A 72 4.91 10.85 -7.85
CA LEU A 72 6.02 11.67 -7.36
C LEU A 72 6.29 11.40 -5.88
N ILE A 73 7.56 11.22 -5.53
CA ILE A 73 8.08 11.33 -4.17
C ILE A 73 9.04 12.51 -4.17
N LYS A 74 8.77 13.56 -3.40
CA LYS A 74 9.58 14.78 -3.40
C LYS A 74 9.92 15.23 -1.98
N ALA A 75 11.22 15.38 -1.69
CA ALA A 75 11.70 16.06 -0.50
C ALA A 75 13.21 16.37 -0.59
N PRO A 76 13.72 17.34 0.19
CA PRO A 76 15.17 17.52 0.34
C PRO A 76 15.88 16.26 0.88
N ARG A 77 15.21 15.46 1.71
CA ARG A 77 15.71 14.15 2.18
C ARG A 77 14.66 13.08 1.97
N VAL A 78 15.03 12.00 1.29
CA VAL A 78 14.16 10.84 1.07
C VAL A 78 14.83 9.60 1.64
N GLU A 79 14.11 8.90 2.51
CA GLU A 79 14.54 7.62 3.08
C GLU A 79 13.50 6.54 2.75
N ILE A 80 13.88 5.58 1.93
CA ILE A 80 13.02 4.46 1.54
C ILE A 80 13.64 3.19 2.10
N LYS A 81 12.84 2.42 2.84
CA LYS A 81 13.17 1.10 3.34
C LYS A 81 12.10 0.13 2.84
N THR A 82 12.48 -0.79 1.95
CA THR A 82 11.51 -1.73 1.37
C THR A 82 12.11 -3.09 1.05
N LYS A 83 11.36 -4.18 1.13
CA LYS A 83 11.90 -5.50 0.73
C LYS A 83 12.04 -5.57 -0.79
N LEU A 84 10.99 -5.15 -1.50
CA LEU A 84 10.92 -5.12 -2.95
C LEU A 84 10.67 -3.69 -3.45
N PHE A 85 11.61 -3.17 -4.24
CA PHE A 85 11.47 -1.88 -4.90
C PHE A 85 10.97 -2.09 -6.34
N ALA A 86 9.71 -1.74 -6.58
CA ALA A 86 9.04 -1.84 -7.88
C ALA A 86 8.44 -0.49 -8.31
N TYR A 87 8.96 0.61 -7.76
CA TYR A 87 8.53 1.96 -8.07
C TYR A 87 9.06 2.38 -9.43
N THR A 88 8.19 2.95 -10.28
CA THR A 88 8.57 3.42 -11.63
C THR A 88 8.31 4.90 -11.85
N GLY A 89 7.89 5.60 -10.78
CA GLY A 89 7.64 7.04 -10.80
C GLY A 89 8.91 7.88 -10.73
N THR A 90 8.73 9.12 -10.27
CA THR A 90 9.84 10.07 -10.05
C THR A 90 10.15 10.20 -8.58
N ILE A 91 11.44 10.16 -8.24
CA ILE A 91 11.96 10.55 -6.93
C ILE A 91 12.75 11.85 -7.14
N ASP A 92 12.21 12.96 -6.63
CA ASP A 92 12.78 14.30 -6.70
C ASP A 92 13.41 14.68 -5.36
N CYS A 93 14.73 14.79 -5.35
CA CYS A 93 15.52 14.81 -4.14
C CYS A 93 16.72 15.75 -4.28
N ASP A 94 16.76 16.78 -3.44
CA ASP A 94 17.78 17.83 -3.54
C ASP A 94 18.97 17.65 -2.59
N GLY A 95 18.86 16.74 -1.62
CA GLY A 95 19.89 16.47 -0.62
C GLY A 95 20.32 15.01 -0.61
N GLU A 96 19.96 14.28 0.45
CA GLU A 96 20.36 12.88 0.62
C GLU A 96 19.18 11.96 0.33
N CYS A 97 19.39 11.02 -0.59
CA CYS A 97 18.40 10.06 -1.03
C CYS A 97 18.88 8.64 -0.74
N ILE A 98 18.34 8.01 0.29
CA ILE A 98 18.76 6.65 0.67
C ILE A 98 17.63 5.67 0.38
N ILE A 99 17.95 4.65 -0.43
CA ILE A 99 17.06 3.55 -0.75
C ILE A 99 17.67 2.26 -0.23
N ARG A 100 17.08 1.71 0.83
CA ARG A 100 17.45 0.41 1.42
C ARG A 100 16.49 -0.65 0.91
N VAL A 101 17.04 -1.67 0.27
CA VAL A 101 16.28 -2.77 -0.32
C VAL A 101 16.81 -4.13 0.09
N SER A 102 15.94 -5.14 0.16
CA SER A 102 16.39 -6.53 0.37
C SER A 102 16.67 -7.27 -0.94
N GLN A 103 16.13 -6.78 -2.04
CA GLN A 103 16.30 -7.38 -3.36
C GLN A 103 16.95 -6.38 -4.31
N VAL A 104 17.84 -6.88 -5.17
CA VAL A 104 18.41 -6.10 -6.27
C VAL A 104 17.30 -5.75 -7.27
N PHE A 105 17.36 -4.55 -7.84
CA PHE A 105 16.40 -4.06 -8.83
C PHE A 105 17.12 -3.29 -9.94
N ASP A 106 16.41 -3.02 -11.04
CA ASP A 106 16.92 -2.20 -12.13
C ASP A 106 16.80 -0.71 -11.77
N GLU A 107 17.92 -0.06 -11.52
CA GLU A 107 17.97 1.36 -11.15
C GLU A 107 17.44 2.32 -12.24
N THR A 108 17.30 1.84 -13.48
CA THR A 108 16.76 2.62 -14.59
C THR A 108 15.23 2.67 -14.60
N MET A 109 14.56 1.86 -13.77
CA MET A 109 13.11 1.75 -13.77
C MET A 109 12.37 2.97 -13.23
N PHE A 110 13.07 3.84 -12.48
CA PHE A 110 12.51 5.05 -11.90
C PHE A 110 13.30 6.28 -12.33
N LYS A 111 12.64 7.44 -12.34
CA LYS A 111 13.30 8.71 -12.66
C LYS A 111 13.91 9.32 -11.41
N ARG A 112 15.21 9.60 -11.47
CA ARG A 112 15.90 10.47 -10.51
C ARG A 112 15.75 11.92 -10.94
N ALA A 113 15.28 12.77 -10.03
CA ALA A 113 15.20 14.21 -10.20
C ALA A 113 15.80 14.90 -8.96
N GLY A 114 16.15 16.18 -9.10
CA GLY A 114 16.82 16.96 -8.07
C GLY A 114 18.35 16.84 -8.13
N ALA A 115 19.02 17.63 -7.30
CA ALA A 115 20.48 17.71 -7.25
C ALA A 115 21.13 16.73 -6.23
N GLY A 116 20.32 15.94 -5.53
CA GLY A 116 20.73 15.10 -4.42
C GLY A 116 21.47 13.82 -4.82
N GLU A 117 22.19 13.26 -3.86
CA GLU A 117 22.92 12.00 -4.01
C GLU A 117 22.01 10.81 -3.72
N PHE A 118 21.98 9.84 -4.64
CA PHE A 118 21.26 8.59 -4.48
C PHE A 118 22.20 7.50 -3.96
N ILE A 119 21.95 7.05 -2.74
CA ILE A 119 22.66 5.98 -2.07
C ILE A 119 21.73 4.75 -2.02
N ILE A 120 22.09 3.71 -2.76
CA ILE A 120 21.34 2.45 -2.78
C ILE A 120 22.09 1.43 -1.94
N VAL A 121 21.41 0.84 -0.97
CA VAL A 121 21.98 -0.13 -0.04
C VAL A 121 21.16 -1.40 -0.12
N ILE A 122 21.84 -2.52 -0.41
CA ILE A 122 21.22 -3.84 -0.38
C ILE A 122 21.41 -4.46 1.01
N GLU A 123 20.33 -4.57 1.78
CA GLU A 123 20.29 -5.15 3.11
C GLU A 123 19.44 -6.44 3.08
N PRO A 124 20.05 -7.64 3.11
CA PRO A 124 19.32 -8.91 2.95
C PRO A 124 18.27 -9.16 4.04
N THR A 125 18.39 -8.47 5.18
CA THR A 125 17.41 -8.50 6.27
C THR A 125 16.98 -7.08 6.57
N ILE A 126 15.83 -6.68 6.02
CA ILE A 126 15.13 -5.46 6.42
C ILE A 126 14.14 -5.86 7.51
N GLU A 127 14.45 -5.51 8.77
CA GLU A 127 13.46 -5.65 9.85
C GLU A 127 12.22 -4.80 9.50
N ASP A 128 11.05 -5.45 9.55
CA ASP A 128 9.76 -4.82 9.26
C ASP A 128 9.56 -3.56 10.08
N ALA A 129 8.73 -2.65 9.55
CA ALA A 129 8.41 -1.41 10.25
C ALA A 129 7.95 -1.71 11.69
N PRO A 130 8.32 -0.86 12.68
CA PRO A 130 7.93 -1.06 14.07
C PRO A 130 6.42 -1.29 14.14
N GLN A 131 6.00 -2.44 14.67
CA GLN A 131 4.60 -2.65 14.94
C GLN A 131 4.15 -1.52 15.86
N ALA A 132 3.22 -0.68 15.39
CA ALA A 132 2.36 0.03 16.32
C ALA A 132 1.68 -1.07 17.13
N LYS A 133 2.19 -1.34 18.34
CA LYS A 133 1.46 -2.11 19.32
C LYS A 133 0.16 -1.33 19.50
N MET A 134 -0.91 -1.75 18.83
CA MET A 134 -2.25 -1.38 19.26
C MET A 134 -2.37 -1.98 20.66
N ASN A 135 -1.99 -1.20 21.66
CA ASN A 135 -2.51 -1.37 22.99
C ASN A 135 -4.02 -1.18 22.82
N LYS A 136 -4.72 -2.31 22.68
CA LYS A 136 -6.16 -2.40 22.84
C LYS A 136 -6.46 -2.04 24.30
N LYS A 137 -6.34 -0.76 24.66
CA LYS A 137 -7.09 -0.20 25.77
C LYS A 137 -8.53 -0.22 25.30
N ILE A 138 -9.21 -1.30 25.65
CA ILE A 138 -10.67 -1.35 25.67
C ILE A 138 -11.04 -0.29 26.70
N ASN A 139 -11.24 0.96 26.28
CA ASN A 139 -11.96 1.92 27.09
C ASN A 139 -13.39 1.41 27.15
N SER A 140 -13.67 0.65 28.21
CA SER A 140 -15.02 0.30 28.64
C SER A 140 -15.77 1.60 28.86
N TYR A 141 -16.49 2.06 27.84
CA TYR A 141 -17.48 3.11 27.98
C TYR A 141 -18.61 2.55 28.86
N SER A 142 -18.62 2.98 30.13
CA SER A 142 -19.81 2.89 30.99
C SER A 142 -20.59 4.17 30.77
N PRO A 143 -21.78 4.16 30.14
CA PRO A 143 -22.61 5.35 30.08
C PRO A 143 -23.24 5.57 31.45
N GLU A 144 -22.71 6.52 32.23
CA GLU A 144 -23.46 7.11 33.35
C GLU A 144 -24.62 7.93 32.78
N TYR A 145 -25.83 7.43 33.00
CA TYR A 145 -27.07 8.13 32.73
C TYR A 145 -27.24 9.22 33.81
N VAL A 146 -27.04 10.49 33.45
CA VAL A 146 -27.50 11.63 34.27
C VAL A 146 -28.92 11.93 33.82
N VAL A 147 -29.91 11.57 34.65
CA VAL A 147 -31.28 12.06 34.52
C VAL A 147 -31.40 13.27 35.44
N SER A 148 -31.49 14.46 34.85
CA SER A 148 -32.00 15.66 35.53
C SER A 148 -33.53 15.66 35.39
N LEU A 149 -34.25 15.75 36.50
CA LEU A 149 -35.65 16.12 36.52
C LEU A 149 -35.74 17.49 37.21
N ASP A 150 -36.36 18.44 36.51
CA ASP A 150 -36.83 19.72 37.07
C ASP A 150 -37.97 19.50 38.07
#